data_AF-A0A6P0YLZ2-F1
#
_entry.id   AF-A0A6P0YLZ2-F1
#
_cell.length_a   1.000
_cell.length_b   1.000
_cell.length_c   1.000
_cell.angle_alpha   90.00
_cell.angle_beta   90.00
_cell.angle_gamma   90.00
#
_symmetry.space_group_name_H-M   'P 1'
#
loop_
_entity.id
_entity.type
_entity.pdbx_description
1 polymer ?
#
loop_
_entity_poly.entity_id
_entity_poly.type
_entity_poly.pdbx_seq_one_letter_code
_entity_poly.pdbx_strand_id
1 'polypeptide(L)'
;MVILLLISPEFLYCSFCRNQINRARELWENKEALVIPIKLRPVDDKGEWFSRLKSLPSNNRPVTKWKNYDEAFLDIVQSVRKAIHKINNK
;
A
#
# COMPACT_ATOMS: atom_id res chain seq x y z
N MET A 1 8.02 12.28 1.39
CA MET A 1 8.51 10.88 1.20
C MET A 1 7.35 9.96 0.85
N VAL A 2 7.55 8.93 0.03
CA VAL A 2 6.52 7.96 -0.36
C VAL A 2 6.93 6.58 0.13
N ILE A 3 6.01 5.86 0.77
CA ILE A 3 6.20 4.50 1.28
C ILE A 3 5.13 3.61 0.69
N LEU A 4 5.54 2.52 0.04
CA LEU A 4 4.64 1.52 -0.53
C LEU A 4 4.67 0.26 0.35
N LEU A 5 3.52 -0.15 0.88
CA LEU A 5 3.41 -1.38 1.66
C LEU A 5 2.96 -2.51 0.73
N LEU A 6 3.85 -3.44 0.43
CA LEU A 6 3.56 -4.58 -0.45
C LEU A 6 2.88 -5.69 0.37
N ILE A 7 1.55 -5.64 0.45
CA ILE A 7 0.75 -6.51 1.30
C ILE A 7 0.64 -7.91 0.68
N SER A 8 1.10 -8.88 1.45
CA SER A 8 0.93 -10.32 1.23
C SER A 8 0.81 -11.03 2.59
N PRO A 9 0.44 -12.33 2.63
CA PRO A 9 0.51 -13.10 3.87
C PRO A 9 1.88 -13.01 4.54
N GLU A 10 2.96 -13.13 3.77
CA GLU A 10 4.34 -13.05 4.28
C GLU A 10 4.64 -11.68 4.89
N PHE A 11 4.10 -10.59 4.32
CA PHE A 11 4.24 -9.25 4.87
C PHE A 11 3.62 -9.13 6.27
N LEU A 12 2.42 -9.68 6.49
CA LEU A 12 1.75 -9.62 7.80
C LEU A 12 2.44 -10.47 8.86
N TYR A 13 3.00 -11.62 8.48
CA TYR A 13 3.67 -12.53 9.42
C TYR A 13 5.17 -12.24 9.59
N CYS A 14 5.71 -11.23 8.90
CA CYS A 14 7.12 -10.87 9.00
C CYS A 14 7.43 -10.16 10.33
N SER A 15 7.86 -10.92 11.33
CA SER A 15 8.29 -10.38 12.64
C SER A 15 9.47 -9.41 12.52
N PHE A 16 10.37 -9.64 11.56
CA PHE A 16 11.50 -8.77 11.25
C PHE A 16 11.06 -7.41 10.69
N CYS A 17 9.92 -7.36 10.00
CA CYS A 17 9.42 -6.16 9.33
C CYS A 17 8.63 -5.22 10.25
N ARG A 18 8.36 -5.62 11.52
CA ARG A 18 7.55 -4.82 12.44
C ARG A 18 8.10 -3.42 12.70
N ASN A 19 9.42 -3.30 12.82
CA ASN A 19 10.05 -1.99 13.05
C ASN A 19 9.83 -1.04 11.84
N GLN A 20 9.92 -1.56 10.62
CA GLN A 20 9.67 -0.78 9.40
C GLN A 20 8.20 -0.39 9.26
N ILE A 21 7.27 -1.30 9.60
CA ILE A 21 5.83 -1.02 9.60
C ILE A 21 5.47 0.04 10.65
N ASN A 22 6.03 -0.07 11.86
CA ASN A 22 5.83 0.93 12.92
C ASN A 22 6.40 2.28 12.53
N ARG A 23 7.60 2.30 11.92
CA ARG A 23 8.18 3.56 11.43
C ARG A 23 7.32 4.20 10.35
N ALA A 24 6.80 3.41 9.40
CA ALA A 24 5.88 3.90 8.39
C ALA A 24 4.59 4.47 9.00
N ARG A 25 4.09 3.86 10.09
CA ARG A 25 2.93 4.35 10.84
C ARG A 25 3.21 5.71 11.46
N GLU A 26 4.30 5.88 12.21
CA GLU A 26 4.67 7.14 12.85
C GLU A 26 4.76 8.29 11.82
N LEU A 27 5.48 8.03 10.72
CA LEU A 27 5.64 8.99 9.63
C LEU A 27 4.30 9.38 8.99
N TRP A 28 3.38 8.43 8.89
CA TRP A 28 2.04 8.68 8.38
C TRP A 28 1.18 9.49 9.37
N GLU A 29 1.20 9.13 10.65
CA GLU A 29 0.46 9.83 11.71
C GLU A 29 0.94 11.29 11.85
N ASN A 30 2.24 11.53 11.67
CA ASN A 30 2.84 12.87 11.66
C ASN A 30 2.70 13.63 10.33
N LYS A 31 2.06 13.02 9.31
CA LYS A 31 1.90 13.59 7.95
C LYS A 31 3.22 13.88 7.23
N GLU A 32 4.30 13.19 7.61
CA GLU A 32 5.64 13.32 7.01
C GLU A 32 5.83 12.40 5.79
N ALA A 33 5.00 11.35 5.68
CA ALA A 33 5.04 10.42 4.55
C ALA A 33 3.66 10.11 3.98
N LEU A 34 3.62 9.94 2.65
CA LEU A 34 2.51 9.29 1.96
C LEU A 34 2.70 7.78 2.03
N VAL A 35 1.84 7.09 2.76
CA VAL A 35 1.81 5.62 2.82
C VAL A 35 0.70 5.10 1.90
N ILE A 36 1.06 4.21 0.99
CA ILE A 36 0.12 3.57 0.05
C ILE A 36 0.22 2.05 0.22
N PRO A 37 -0.82 1.38 0.74
CA PRO A 37 -0.87 -0.07 0.74
C PRO A 37 -1.16 -0.63 -0.66
N ILE A 38 -0.43 -1.66 -1.07
CA ILE A 38 -0.56 -2.36 -2.34
C ILE A 38 -0.83 -3.85 -2.06
N LYS A 39 -2.03 -4.32 -2.37
CA LYS A 39 -2.45 -5.72 -2.19
C LYS A 39 -1.88 -6.58 -3.31
N LEU A 40 -0.80 -7.30 -3.03
CA LEU A 40 -0.23 -8.27 -3.99
C LEU A 40 -0.98 -9.60 -3.94
N ARG A 41 -1.25 -10.09 -2.73
CA ARG A 41 -1.93 -11.37 -2.48
C ARG A 41 -3.16 -11.18 -1.60
N PRO A 42 -4.16 -12.08 -1.68
CA PRO A 42 -5.29 -12.06 -0.75
C PRO A 42 -4.77 -12.23 0.68
N VAL A 43 -5.26 -11.38 1.57
CA VAL A 43 -4.95 -11.44 2.99
C VAL A 43 -6.11 -10.84 3.77
N ASP A 44 -6.30 -11.30 5.01
CA ASP A 44 -7.16 -10.61 5.97
C ASP A 44 -6.32 -9.55 6.69
N ASP A 45 -6.45 -8.30 6.25
CA ASP A 45 -5.79 -7.13 6.84
C ASP A 45 -6.71 -6.38 7.81
N LYS A 46 -7.83 -6.99 8.24
CA LYS A 46 -8.72 -6.39 9.23
C LYS A 46 -7.98 -6.15 10.55
N GLY A 47 -8.08 -4.93 11.07
CA GLY A 47 -7.43 -4.53 12.32
C GLY A 47 -6.04 -3.93 12.12
N GLU A 48 -5.42 -4.10 10.96
CA GLU A 48 -4.16 -3.43 10.65
C GLU A 48 -4.38 -1.92 10.49
N TRP A 49 -3.46 -1.11 11.01
CA TRP A 49 -3.60 0.35 10.96
C TRP A 49 -3.65 0.90 9.54
N PHE A 50 -3.02 0.22 8.57
CA PHE A 50 -3.02 0.62 7.17
C PHE A 50 -4.28 0.18 6.42
N SER A 51 -5.15 -0.64 7.02
CA SER A 51 -6.44 -1.02 6.42
C SER A 51 -7.40 0.17 6.27
N ARG A 52 -7.21 1.24 7.04
CA ARG A 52 -7.95 2.52 6.92
C ARG A 52 -7.46 3.40 5.76
N LEU A 53 -6.34 3.04 5.12
CA LEU A 53 -5.80 3.79 4.00
C LEU A 53 -6.42 3.31 2.70
N LYS A 54 -6.47 4.21 1.71
CA LYS A 54 -6.83 3.81 0.34
C LYS A 54 -5.74 2.90 -0.21
N SER A 55 -6.08 1.63 -0.38
CA SER A 55 -5.18 0.62 -0.96
C SER A 55 -5.28 0.58 -2.48
N LEU A 56 -4.23 0.03 -3.08
CA LEU A 56 -4.15 -0.31 -4.50
C LEU A 56 -4.04 -1.85 -4.66
N PRO A 57 -4.40 -2.43 -5.81
CA PRO A 57 -5.03 -1.80 -6.98
C PRO A 57 -6.36 -1.08 -6.67
N SER A 58 -6.76 -0.12 -7.50
CA SER A 58 -7.87 0.82 -7.27
C SER A 58 -9.22 0.15 -7.02
N ASN A 59 -9.40 -1.08 -7.52
CA ASN A 59 -10.59 -1.91 -7.33
C ASN A 59 -10.51 -2.78 -6.06
N ASN A 60 -9.48 -2.61 -5.22
CA ASN A 60 -9.20 -3.38 -4.02
C ASN A 60 -9.00 -4.89 -4.28
N ARG A 61 -8.81 -5.30 -5.54
CA ARG A 61 -8.55 -6.69 -5.92
C ARG A 61 -7.04 -6.95 -5.90
N PRO A 62 -6.54 -7.92 -5.11
CA PRO A 62 -5.11 -8.22 -5.06
C PRO A 62 -4.54 -8.56 -6.43
N VAL A 63 -3.29 -8.17 -6.71
CA VAL A 63 -2.62 -8.38 -8.03
C VAL A 63 -2.77 -9.82 -8.53
N THR A 64 -2.50 -10.81 -7.67
CA THR A 64 -2.60 -12.24 -8.00
C THR A 64 -3.99 -12.69 -8.44
N LYS A 65 -5.05 -11.92 -8.16
CA LYS A 65 -6.41 -12.21 -8.59
C LYS A 65 -6.77 -11.58 -9.92
N TRP A 66 -5.97 -10.68 -10.48
CA TRP A 66 -6.22 -10.13 -11.82
C TRP A 66 -5.97 -11.19 -12.89
N LYS A 67 -6.68 -11.08 -14.03
CA LYS A 67 -6.47 -11.95 -15.18
C LYS A 67 -5.10 -11.69 -15.82
N ASN A 68 -4.71 -10.43 -15.88
CA ASN A 68 -3.42 -9.96 -16.35
C ASN A 68 -2.74 -9.14 -15.24
N TYR A 69 -1.54 -9.54 -14.84
CA TYR A 69 -0.79 -8.83 -13.79
C TYR A 69 -0.28 -7.47 -14.28
N ASP A 70 0.01 -7.34 -15.58
CA ASP A 70 0.48 -6.08 -16.16
C ASP A 70 -0.59 -4.99 -16.05
N GLU A 71 -1.87 -5.35 -16.21
CA GLU A 71 -2.99 -4.42 -16.02
C GLU A 71 -3.11 -3.97 -14.56
N ALA A 72 -2.91 -4.90 -13.61
CA ALA A 72 -2.92 -4.57 -12.18
C ALA A 72 -1.77 -3.61 -11.83
N PHE A 73 -0.56 -3.87 -12.34
CA PHE A 73 0.59 -3.02 -12.11
C PHE A 73 0.48 -1.67 -12.83
N LEU A 74 -0.13 -1.61 -14.02
CA LEU A 74 -0.42 -0.37 -14.70
C LEU A 74 -1.38 0.52 -13.88
N ASP A 75 -2.46 -0.05 -13.34
CA ASP A 75 -3.37 0.67 -12.44
C ASP A 75 -2.66 1.17 -11.17
N ILE A 76 -1.81 0.34 -10.56
CA ILE A 76 -0.98 0.73 -9.41
C ILE A 76 -0.10 1.93 -9.76
N VAL A 77 0.68 1.85 -10.84
CA VAL A 77 1.63 2.91 -11.26
C VAL A 77 0.90 4.21 -11.56
N GLN A 78 -0.22 4.14 -12.29
CA GLN A 78 -1.03 5.32 -12.61
C GLN A 78 -1.59 5.97 -11.34
N SER A 79 -2.06 5.18 -10.38
CA SER A 79 -2.61 5.66 -9.12
C SER A 79 -1.56 6.24 -8.18
N VAL A 80 -0.38 5.62 -8.08
CA VAL A 80 0.76 6.16 -7.33
C VAL A 80 1.18 7.52 -7.91
N ARG A 81 1.31 7.62 -9.25
CA ARG A 81 1.65 8.90 -9.91
C ARG A 81 0.63 9.99 -9.58
N LYS A 82 -0.67 9.69 -9.63
CA LYS A 82 -1.74 10.62 -9.25
C LYS A 82 -1.63 11.06 -7.78
N ALA A 83 -1.35 10.12 -6.88
CA ALA A 83 -1.22 10.41 -5.44
C ALA A 83 -0.03 11.34 -5.15
N ILE A 84 1.12 11.11 -5.80
CA ILE A 84 2.31 11.97 -5.68
C ILE A 84 2.02 13.37 -6.23
N HIS A 85 1.41 13.48 -7.40
CA HIS A 85 1.10 14.77 -8.01
C HIS A 85 0.16 15.62 -7.14
N LYS A 86 -0.80 14.99 -6.46
CA LYS A 86 -1.71 15.66 -5.51
C LYS A 86 -0.97 16.26 -4.30
N ILE A 87 0.18 15.72 -3.92
CA ILE A 87 0.99 16.27 -2.82
C ILE A 87 1.82 17.44 -3.30
N ASN A 88 2.41 17.34 -4.50
CA ASN A 88 3.28 18.40 -5.03
C ASN A 88 2.51 19.67 -5.44
N ASN A 89 1.20 19.56 -5.71
CA ASN A 89 0.33 20.70 -6.05
C ASN A 89 -0.49 21.21 -4.86
N LYS A 90 -0.15 20.81 -3.64
CA LYS A 90 -0.68 21.40 -2.40
C LYS A 90 0.31 22.40 -1.84
#